data_AF-A0A3D2U7I4-F1
#
_entry.id   AF-A0A3D2U7I4-F1
#
_cell.length_a   1.000
_cell.length_b   1.000
_cell.length_c   1.000
_cell.angle_alpha   90.00
_cell.angle_beta   90.00
_cell.angle_gamma   90.00
#
_symmetry.space_group_name_H-M   'P 1'
#
loop_
_entity.id
_entity.type
_entity.pdbx_description
1 polymer ?
#
loop_
_entity_poly.entity_id
_entity_poly.type
_entity_poly.pdbx_seq_one_letter_code
_entity_poly.pdbx_strand_id
1 'polypeptide(L)'
;MRCPDNSPRHHRGAISKHALLAVVGLAVLIGLGLMLSGMGRQQAAGPKNVDGQPQASLTFFCAAGIRQPVEAVAKQYLEEYGVRINLDYGGSNTLLSRIETARTGDLYLAADESYIKTAREKGLVAESLPLARMKPVIAVAEGNPKKIKSIEDLLRDDVRTVLGNPDQAAVGKRTRKLLKASGHWTKLESLVRETGTFQPTVPEVANTVKIGGADAAIIWNTTTKIVDGIDAIAVPELDKGEVLVTVGILKSASSPTEALKFARYLAAKDRGLRKFKDFGFTPVQGDNWAEVPELTFFCGSVNRRAVEQAIKEFQIREGVQVNTVYNGCGILTAQMKTINAKKLTGFPDTYMACDKYYMEVVDGLFQDAVDISDTEVVIAVPKGNPKGIQKLADLTRPGVRVAVGQPDQCTIGILTRQVLEAEKIHDAVMKNVVTRTATSALLIAPVTTGAADASLAYLTDTKSESEKVDVVRIPSEAAKAIQPLGIAKASRNKHLARRLMQAITRSRSRFEEAGFHWRLGDDEPGS
;
A
#
# COMPACT_ATOMS: atom_id res chain seq x y z
N MET A 1 14.55 -108.89 -9.78
CA MET A 1 13.22 -109.04 -9.16
C MET A 1 12.71 -107.68 -8.74
N ARG A 2 11.42 -107.39 -9.02
CA ARG A 2 10.63 -106.17 -8.69
C ARG A 2 10.89 -104.96 -9.61
N CYS A 3 10.05 -104.76 -10.64
CA CYS A 3 8.71 -104.11 -10.68
C CYS A 3 8.81 -102.58 -10.81
N PRO A 4 8.30 -101.97 -11.90
CA PRO A 4 8.27 -100.51 -12.05
C PRO A 4 7.05 -99.88 -11.35
N ASP A 5 7.32 -98.68 -10.85
CA ASP A 5 6.46 -97.80 -10.06
C ASP A 5 5.48 -97.02 -10.93
N ASN A 6 4.26 -96.80 -10.41
CA ASN A 6 3.16 -96.19 -11.11
C ASN A 6 2.51 -95.08 -10.26
N SER A 7 2.77 -93.82 -10.69
CA SER A 7 1.93 -92.60 -10.52
C SER A 7 1.89 -91.93 -9.12
N PRO A 8 1.54 -90.62 -8.99
CA PRO A 8 0.88 -89.73 -9.97
C PRO A 8 1.49 -88.33 -10.18
N ARG A 9 1.10 -87.70 -11.29
CA ARG A 9 1.51 -86.36 -11.75
C ARG A 9 0.79 -85.25 -10.96
N HIS A 10 1.55 -84.34 -10.36
CA HIS A 10 1.05 -83.03 -9.91
C HIS A 10 1.46 -81.93 -10.91
N HIS A 11 0.47 -81.30 -11.54
CA HIS A 11 0.63 -80.09 -12.35
C HIS A 11 1.04 -78.90 -11.47
N ARG A 12 2.31 -78.50 -11.52
CA ARG A 12 2.76 -77.19 -11.02
C ARG A 12 2.42 -76.12 -12.07
N GLY A 13 1.46 -75.26 -11.76
CA GLY A 13 1.15 -74.07 -12.57
C GLY A 13 2.36 -73.14 -12.64
N ALA A 14 2.96 -73.04 -13.82
CA ALA A 14 4.03 -72.10 -14.08
C ALA A 14 3.45 -70.68 -14.17
N ILE A 15 3.84 -69.81 -13.23
CA ILE A 15 3.51 -68.39 -13.29
C ILE A 15 4.18 -67.80 -14.54
N SER A 16 3.37 -67.27 -15.46
CA SER A 16 3.83 -66.63 -16.69
C SER A 16 4.87 -65.53 -16.39
N LYS A 17 5.94 -65.45 -17.20
CA LYS A 17 6.96 -64.39 -17.10
C LYS A 17 6.35 -62.98 -17.12
N HIS A 18 5.18 -62.81 -17.72
CA HIS A 18 4.43 -61.55 -17.75
C HIS A 18 3.80 -61.20 -16.39
N ALA A 19 3.35 -62.20 -15.62
CA ALA A 19 2.84 -61.99 -14.28
C ALA A 19 3.97 -61.63 -13.30
N LEU A 20 5.16 -62.21 -13.47
CA LEU A 20 6.34 -61.86 -12.68
C LEU A 20 6.79 -60.41 -12.97
N LEU A 21 6.82 -60.00 -14.25
CA LEU A 21 7.14 -58.62 -14.66
C LEU A 21 6.11 -57.60 -14.15
N ALA A 22 4.82 -57.95 -14.13
CA ALA A 22 3.78 -57.09 -13.58
C ALA A 22 3.91 -56.90 -12.06
N VAL A 23 4.26 -57.95 -11.32
CA VAL A 23 4.48 -57.88 -9.86
C VAL A 23 5.74 -57.07 -9.53
N VAL A 24 6.82 -57.23 -10.29
CA VAL A 24 8.05 -56.43 -10.11
C VAL A 24 7.79 -54.96 -10.48
N GLY A 25 7.07 -54.69 -11.56
CA GLY A 25 6.68 -53.32 -11.95
C GLY A 25 5.82 -52.64 -10.90
N LEU A 26 4.85 -53.36 -10.31
CA LEU A 26 4.00 -52.84 -9.24
C LEU A 26 4.79 -52.60 -7.94
N ALA A 27 5.73 -53.48 -7.59
CA ALA A 27 6.61 -53.29 -6.43
C ALA A 27 7.55 -52.09 -6.59
N VAL A 28 8.07 -51.85 -7.80
CA VAL A 28 8.89 -50.66 -8.11
C VAL A 28 8.03 -49.39 -8.06
N LEU A 29 6.81 -49.41 -8.59
CA LEU A 29 5.90 -48.25 -8.53
C LEU A 29 5.45 -47.92 -7.10
N ILE A 30 5.20 -48.94 -6.27
CA ILE A 30 4.89 -48.75 -4.84
C ILE A 30 6.13 -48.25 -4.09
N GLY A 31 7.31 -48.78 -4.38
CA GLY A 31 8.58 -48.30 -3.82
C GLY A 31 8.90 -46.86 -4.19
N LEU A 32 8.66 -46.47 -5.45
CA LEU A 32 8.84 -45.10 -5.92
C LEU A 32 7.78 -44.16 -5.33
N GLY A 33 6.53 -44.63 -5.19
CA GLY A 33 5.45 -43.90 -4.51
C GLY A 33 5.75 -43.67 -3.03
N LEU A 34 6.33 -44.65 -2.34
CA LEU A 34 6.75 -44.52 -0.94
C LEU A 34 7.96 -43.60 -0.78
N MET A 35 8.94 -43.64 -1.71
CA MET A 35 10.06 -42.69 -1.71
C MET A 35 9.62 -41.25 -2.00
N LEU A 36 8.69 -41.04 -2.94
CA LEU A 36 8.10 -39.73 -3.23
C LEU A 36 7.22 -39.21 -2.08
N SER A 37 6.54 -40.11 -1.36
CA SER A 37 5.77 -39.77 -0.15
C SER A 37 6.67 -39.43 1.04
N GLY A 38 7.87 -40.00 1.11
CA GLY A 38 8.88 -39.69 2.14
C GLY A 38 9.64 -38.38 1.90
N MET A 39 9.81 -37.97 0.64
CA MET A 39 10.47 -36.71 0.27
C MET A 39 9.54 -35.48 0.30
N GLY A 40 8.22 -35.68 0.37
CA GLY A 40 7.20 -34.61 0.40
C GLY A 40 6.80 -34.09 1.78
N ARG A 41 7.42 -34.58 2.87
CA ARG A 41 7.03 -34.18 4.25
C ARG A 41 8.19 -34.18 5.25
N GLN A 42 9.36 -33.75 4.82
CA GLN A 42 10.32 -33.11 5.74
C GLN A 42 10.29 -31.62 5.45
N GLN A 43 9.28 -30.96 6.01
CA GLN A 43 9.40 -29.55 6.33
C GLN A 43 10.58 -29.48 7.29
N ALA A 44 11.75 -29.06 6.80
CA ALA A 44 12.91 -28.85 7.63
C ALA A 44 12.44 -28.00 8.82
N ALA A 45 12.51 -28.56 10.03
CA ALA A 45 12.14 -27.84 11.23
C ALA A 45 12.95 -26.55 11.23
N GLY A 46 12.25 -25.41 11.15
CA GLY A 46 12.90 -24.11 11.15
C GLY A 46 13.80 -23.97 12.39
N PRO A 47 14.84 -23.12 12.35
CA PRO A 47 15.68 -22.88 13.51
C PRO A 47 14.80 -22.56 14.72
N LYS A 48 15.06 -23.27 15.81
CA LYS A 48 14.39 -23.07 17.08
C LYS A 48 15.16 -22.04 17.90
N ASN A 49 14.46 -21.20 18.65
CA ASN A 49 15.08 -20.30 19.61
C ASN A 49 15.78 -21.09 20.73
N VAL A 50 16.51 -20.40 21.61
CA VAL A 50 17.17 -21.00 22.79
C VAL A 50 16.18 -21.83 23.64
N ASP A 51 14.89 -21.48 23.59
CA ASP A 51 13.79 -22.17 24.30
C ASP A 51 13.10 -23.29 23.50
N GLY A 52 13.63 -23.68 22.33
CA GLY A 52 13.08 -24.76 21.53
C GLY A 52 11.80 -24.43 20.74
N GLN A 53 11.32 -23.19 20.79
CA GLN A 53 10.16 -22.72 20.02
C GLN A 53 10.52 -22.36 18.56
N PRO A 54 9.59 -22.53 17.59
CA PRO A 54 9.80 -22.08 16.21
C PRO A 54 10.15 -20.59 16.17
N GLN A 55 11.30 -20.25 15.60
CA GLN A 55 11.68 -18.85 15.42
C GLN A 55 10.77 -18.20 14.37
N ALA A 56 10.07 -17.12 14.74
CA ALA A 56 9.33 -16.31 13.77
C ALA A 56 10.29 -15.82 12.68
N SER A 57 9.93 -16.01 11.41
CA SER A 57 10.77 -15.58 10.31
C SER A 57 9.98 -15.06 9.11
N LEU A 58 10.60 -14.14 8.37
CA LEU A 58 10.05 -13.55 7.15
C LEU A 58 10.98 -13.87 5.98
N THR A 59 10.41 -14.23 4.84
CA THR A 59 11.15 -14.41 3.58
C THR A 59 11.16 -13.10 2.82
N PHE A 60 12.35 -12.59 2.53
CA PHE A 60 12.54 -11.28 1.93
C PHE A 60 13.43 -11.38 0.67
N PHE A 61 12.81 -11.19 -0.49
CA PHE A 61 13.52 -11.10 -1.76
C PHE A 61 14.11 -9.70 -1.91
N CYS A 62 15.43 -9.59 -1.94
CA CYS A 62 16.14 -8.31 -1.93
C CYS A 62 17.04 -8.16 -3.15
N ALA A 63 16.94 -7.03 -3.87
CA ALA A 63 17.87 -6.73 -4.94
C ALA A 63 19.33 -6.72 -4.43
N ALA A 64 20.21 -7.46 -5.10
CA ALA A 64 21.56 -7.75 -4.61
C ALA A 64 22.42 -6.50 -4.34
N GLY A 65 22.22 -5.42 -5.10
CA GLY A 65 22.93 -4.16 -4.91
C GLY A 65 22.55 -3.38 -3.64
N ILE A 66 21.54 -3.84 -2.90
CA ILE A 66 21.03 -3.21 -1.66
C ILE A 66 21.24 -4.15 -0.45
N ARG A 67 22.02 -5.21 -0.63
CA ARG A 67 22.24 -6.26 0.39
C ARG A 67 22.76 -5.72 1.72
N GLN A 68 23.85 -4.97 1.71
CA GLN A 68 24.52 -4.52 2.94
C GLN A 68 23.64 -3.70 3.89
N PRO A 69 22.92 -2.64 3.45
CA PRO A 69 22.04 -1.92 4.36
C PRO A 69 20.92 -2.83 4.89
N VAL A 70 20.39 -3.75 4.07
CA VAL A 70 19.33 -4.67 4.51
C VAL A 70 19.84 -5.70 5.51
N GLU A 71 21.04 -6.27 5.33
CA GLU A 71 21.66 -7.18 6.31
C GLU A 71 21.88 -6.49 7.65
N ALA A 72 22.35 -5.24 7.64
CA ALA A 72 22.53 -4.46 8.85
C ALA A 72 21.21 -4.21 9.59
N VAL A 73 20.14 -3.91 8.86
CA VAL A 73 18.80 -3.72 9.44
C VAL A 73 18.20 -5.03 9.93
N ALA A 74 18.34 -6.12 9.17
CA ALA A 74 17.85 -7.45 9.54
C ALA A 74 18.53 -7.96 10.81
N LYS A 75 19.85 -7.74 10.96
CA LYS A 75 20.58 -8.06 12.18
C LYS A 75 20.03 -7.27 13.38
N GLN A 76 19.87 -5.95 13.23
CA GLN A 76 19.32 -5.11 14.29
C GLN A 76 17.89 -5.54 14.67
N TYR A 77 17.05 -5.89 13.69
CA TYR A 77 15.69 -6.35 13.92
C TYR A 77 15.63 -7.70 14.64
N LEU A 78 16.55 -8.62 14.32
CA LEU A 78 16.69 -9.88 15.04
C LEU A 78 17.11 -9.67 16.49
N GLU A 79 18.04 -8.75 16.75
CA GLU A 79 18.48 -8.40 18.11
C GLU A 79 17.36 -7.75 18.93
N GLU A 80 16.56 -6.87 18.32
CA GLU A 80 15.46 -6.15 19.00
C GLU A 80 14.20 -7.00 19.19
N TYR A 81 13.85 -7.87 18.23
CA TYR A 81 12.55 -8.55 18.20
C TYR A 81 12.62 -10.07 18.14
N GLY A 82 13.80 -10.68 18.02
CA GLY A 82 13.96 -12.13 17.91
C GLY A 82 13.45 -12.72 16.58
N VAL A 83 13.02 -11.89 15.63
CA VAL A 83 12.48 -12.30 14.33
C VAL A 83 13.59 -12.39 13.30
N ARG A 84 13.70 -13.56 12.66
CA ARG A 84 14.71 -13.80 11.62
C ARG A 84 14.23 -13.35 10.25
N ILE A 85 15.06 -12.60 9.53
CA ILE A 85 14.78 -12.25 8.14
C ILE A 85 15.61 -13.15 7.21
N ASN A 86 14.93 -14.03 6.47
CA ASN A 86 15.54 -14.93 5.50
C ASN A 86 15.66 -14.21 4.17
N LEU A 87 16.87 -13.80 3.82
CA LEU A 87 17.15 -12.95 2.67
C LEU A 87 17.50 -13.81 1.44
N ASP A 88 16.77 -13.64 0.34
CA ASP A 88 17.12 -14.18 -0.98
C ASP A 88 17.50 -13.01 -1.91
N TYR A 89 18.69 -13.09 -2.51
CA TYR A 89 19.25 -12.01 -3.32
C TYR A 89 19.28 -12.33 -4.81
N GLY A 90 19.10 -11.29 -5.62
CA GLY A 90 19.21 -11.42 -7.07
C GLY A 90 18.99 -10.10 -7.81
N GLY A 91 18.95 -10.18 -9.15
CA GLY A 91 18.50 -9.08 -9.99
C GLY A 91 17.03 -8.77 -9.74
N SER A 92 16.63 -7.49 -9.75
CA SER A 92 15.26 -7.09 -9.41
C SER A 92 14.22 -7.81 -10.29
N ASN A 93 14.46 -7.97 -11.59
CA ASN A 93 13.52 -8.68 -12.45
C ASN A 93 13.58 -10.20 -12.24
N THR A 94 14.77 -10.77 -12.00
CA THR A 94 14.93 -12.20 -11.69
C THR A 94 14.12 -12.58 -10.45
N LEU A 95 14.18 -11.76 -9.40
CA LEU A 95 13.40 -11.96 -8.18
C LEU A 95 11.89 -11.82 -8.45
N LEU A 96 11.48 -10.83 -9.24
CA LEU A 96 10.08 -10.67 -9.63
C LEU A 96 9.54 -11.92 -10.35
N SER A 97 10.29 -12.47 -11.32
CA SER A 97 9.91 -13.70 -12.02
C SER A 97 9.82 -14.92 -11.10
N ARG A 98 10.68 -15.01 -10.08
CA ARG A 98 10.60 -16.06 -9.06
C ARG A 98 9.35 -15.91 -8.20
N ILE A 99 9.05 -14.69 -7.73
CA ILE A 99 7.83 -14.39 -6.95
C ILE A 99 6.58 -14.73 -7.76
N GLU A 100 6.56 -14.39 -9.05
CA GLU A 100 5.45 -14.67 -9.95
C GLU A 100 5.21 -16.18 -10.12
N THR A 101 6.28 -16.95 -10.30
CA THR A 101 6.23 -18.41 -10.49
C THR A 101 5.88 -19.14 -9.18
N ALA A 102 6.58 -18.81 -8.08
CA ALA A 102 6.45 -19.52 -6.82
C ALA A 102 5.22 -19.08 -6.01
N ARG A 103 4.82 -17.81 -6.12
CA ARG A 103 3.78 -17.17 -5.30
C ARG A 103 3.98 -17.39 -3.80
N THR A 104 5.23 -17.30 -3.36
CA THR A 104 5.64 -17.39 -1.96
C THR A 104 6.43 -16.16 -1.53
N GLY A 105 6.66 -16.06 -0.22
CA GLY A 105 7.45 -15.00 0.42
C GLY A 105 6.60 -13.85 0.94
N ASP A 106 7.24 -13.01 1.75
CA ASP A 106 6.55 -11.97 2.51
C ASP A 106 6.85 -10.56 1.98
N LEU A 107 8.09 -10.33 1.54
CA LEU A 107 8.58 -9.00 1.13
C LEU A 107 9.41 -9.07 -0.15
N TYR A 108 9.37 -8.00 -0.93
CA TYR A 108 10.16 -7.82 -2.14
C TYR A 108 10.75 -6.40 -2.23
N LEU A 109 12.08 -6.28 -2.21
CA LEU A 109 12.78 -5.01 -2.35
C LEU A 109 13.39 -4.89 -3.75
N ALA A 110 12.82 -3.98 -4.54
CA ALA A 110 13.34 -3.64 -5.85
C ALA A 110 14.26 -2.41 -5.78
N ALA A 111 15.31 -2.44 -6.62
CA ALA A 111 16.20 -1.30 -6.83
C ALA A 111 15.55 -0.16 -7.64
N ASP A 112 14.42 -0.43 -8.30
CA ASP A 112 13.68 0.56 -9.09
C ASP A 112 12.18 0.28 -8.91
N GLU A 113 11.43 1.30 -8.46
CA GLU A 113 9.99 1.24 -8.21
C GLU A 113 9.18 0.70 -9.40
N SER A 114 9.66 0.81 -10.64
CA SER A 114 8.96 0.24 -11.80
C SER A 114 8.71 -1.26 -11.67
N TYR A 115 9.57 -2.02 -10.99
CA TYR A 115 9.32 -3.44 -10.73
C TYR A 115 8.26 -3.67 -9.66
N ILE A 116 8.12 -2.77 -8.68
CA ILE A 116 7.03 -2.81 -7.71
C ILE A 116 5.70 -2.49 -8.38
N LYS A 117 5.67 -1.53 -9.31
CA LYS A 117 4.49 -1.24 -10.14
C LYS A 117 4.07 -2.44 -10.96
N THR A 118 4.99 -3.05 -11.71
CA THR A 118 4.72 -4.30 -12.44
C THR A 118 4.25 -5.43 -11.52
N ALA A 119 4.84 -5.58 -10.33
CA ALA A 119 4.39 -6.58 -9.37
C ALA A 119 2.96 -6.31 -8.86
N ARG A 120 2.57 -5.04 -8.69
CA ARG A 120 1.20 -4.65 -8.31
C ARG A 120 0.21 -4.93 -9.44
N GLU A 121 0.55 -4.58 -10.68
CA GLU A 121 -0.25 -4.88 -11.89
C GLU A 121 -0.49 -6.38 -12.04
N LYS A 122 0.53 -7.20 -11.75
CA LYS A 122 0.41 -8.67 -11.71
C LYS A 122 -0.30 -9.23 -10.48
N GLY A 123 -0.77 -8.36 -9.58
CA GLY A 123 -1.46 -8.76 -8.35
C GLY A 123 -0.59 -9.43 -7.29
N LEU A 124 0.74 -9.29 -7.37
CA LEU A 124 1.70 -9.94 -6.46
C LEU A 124 1.99 -9.10 -5.21
N VAL A 125 1.96 -7.77 -5.32
CA VAL A 125 2.23 -6.82 -4.22
C VAL A 125 0.94 -6.19 -3.74
N ALA A 126 0.71 -6.19 -2.42
CA ALA A 126 -0.43 -5.54 -1.77
C ALA A 126 -0.15 -4.06 -1.46
N GLU A 127 1.07 -3.76 -1.01
CA GLU A 127 1.48 -2.46 -0.46
C GLU A 127 2.93 -2.20 -0.79
N SER A 128 3.35 -0.94 -0.74
CA SER A 128 4.76 -0.61 -0.91
C SER A 128 5.18 0.62 -0.11
N LEU A 129 6.41 0.60 0.40
CA LEU A 129 7.04 1.71 1.10
C LEU A 129 8.33 2.12 0.37
N PRO A 130 8.47 3.40 -0.03
CA PRO A 130 9.73 3.89 -0.57
C PRO A 130 10.77 4.04 0.55
N LEU A 131 12.03 3.73 0.25
CA LEU A 131 13.12 3.75 1.22
C LEU A 131 14.17 4.81 0.89
N ALA A 132 14.69 4.81 -0.33
CA ALA A 132 15.78 5.70 -0.69
C ALA A 132 15.88 5.94 -2.19
N ARG A 133 16.65 6.96 -2.57
CA ARG A 133 16.98 7.33 -3.94
C ARG A 133 18.41 6.96 -4.26
N MET A 134 18.63 6.61 -5.53
CA MET A 134 19.94 6.43 -6.13
C MET A 134 19.85 6.72 -7.63
N LYS A 135 21.01 6.92 -8.27
CA LYS A 135 21.09 7.20 -9.71
C LYS A 135 22.22 6.41 -10.37
N PRO A 136 22.12 6.11 -11.68
CA PRO A 136 23.18 5.44 -12.39
C PRO A 136 24.38 6.38 -12.57
N VAL A 137 25.58 5.82 -12.57
CA VAL A 137 26.86 6.49 -12.83
C VAL A 137 27.74 5.54 -13.65
N ILE A 138 28.73 6.09 -14.34
CA ILE A 138 29.80 5.26 -14.87
C ILE A 138 30.72 4.89 -13.70
N ALA A 139 31.03 3.61 -13.52
CA ALA A 139 32.07 3.16 -12.60
C ALA A 139 33.32 2.78 -13.38
N VAL A 140 34.47 3.18 -12.85
CA VAL A 140 35.80 2.89 -13.40
C VAL A 140 36.70 2.40 -12.27
N ALA A 141 37.82 1.76 -12.60
CA ALA A 141 38.84 1.48 -11.59
C ALA A 141 39.33 2.78 -10.93
N GLU A 142 39.71 2.70 -9.67
CA GLU A 142 40.22 3.83 -8.89
C GLU A 142 41.31 4.61 -9.65
N GLY A 143 41.19 5.95 -9.65
CA GLY A 143 42.08 6.85 -10.38
C GLY A 143 41.75 7.00 -11.87
N ASN A 144 40.73 6.30 -12.39
CA ASN A 144 40.23 6.40 -13.77
C ASN A 144 41.35 6.27 -14.83
N PRO A 145 42.02 5.09 -14.93
CA PRO A 145 43.20 4.91 -15.78
C PRO A 145 42.94 5.16 -17.27
N LYS A 146 41.70 4.92 -17.73
CA LYS A 146 41.27 5.13 -19.12
C LYS A 146 40.78 6.56 -19.41
N LYS A 147 40.78 7.43 -18.40
CA LYS A 147 40.38 8.84 -18.47
C LYS A 147 38.95 9.05 -19.00
N ILE A 148 38.04 8.15 -18.61
CA ILE A 148 36.64 8.15 -19.03
C ILE A 148 35.90 9.32 -18.37
N LYS A 149 35.22 10.13 -19.16
CA LYS A 149 34.50 11.34 -18.73
C LYS A 149 33.09 11.45 -19.32
N SER A 150 32.78 10.71 -20.39
CA SER A 150 31.48 10.74 -21.03
C SER A 150 31.00 9.35 -21.48
N ILE A 151 29.79 9.28 -22.04
CA ILE A 151 29.26 8.03 -22.62
C ILE A 151 30.03 7.66 -23.90
N GLU A 152 30.49 8.64 -24.66
CA GLU A 152 31.30 8.42 -25.87
C GLU A 152 32.63 7.74 -25.55
N ASP A 153 33.23 8.02 -24.39
CA ASP A 153 34.45 7.34 -23.96
C ASP A 153 34.25 5.83 -23.77
N LEU A 154 33.03 5.38 -23.45
CA LEU A 154 32.68 3.95 -23.36
C LEU A 154 32.63 3.26 -24.73
N LEU A 155 32.62 4.02 -25.83
CA LEU A 155 32.57 3.51 -27.20
C LEU A 155 33.97 3.41 -27.84
N ARG A 156 35.04 3.74 -27.11
CA ARG A 156 36.41 3.62 -27.60
C ARG A 156 36.82 2.14 -27.70
N ASP A 157 37.58 1.81 -28.74
CA ASP A 157 38.06 0.45 -28.99
C ASP A 157 38.98 -0.09 -27.87
N ASP A 158 39.62 0.81 -27.11
CA ASP A 158 40.50 0.45 -26.00
C ASP A 158 39.78 0.34 -24.64
N VAL A 159 38.44 0.48 -24.60
CA VAL A 159 37.64 0.44 -23.36
C VAL A 159 36.71 -0.77 -23.36
N ARG A 160 36.92 -1.69 -22.42
CA ARG A 160 36.01 -2.82 -22.19
C ARG A 160 34.93 -2.42 -21.19
N THR A 161 33.67 -2.46 -21.63
CA THR A 161 32.53 -2.09 -20.78
C THR A 161 31.75 -3.33 -20.31
N VAL A 162 31.42 -3.40 -19.02
CA VAL A 162 30.50 -4.40 -18.45
C VAL A 162 29.21 -3.73 -17.99
N LEU A 163 28.06 -4.32 -18.31
CA LEU A 163 26.75 -3.74 -17.96
C LEU A 163 25.89 -4.75 -17.19
N GLY A 164 24.97 -4.23 -16.38
CA GLY A 164 23.87 -5.06 -15.87
C GLY A 164 22.99 -5.53 -17.02
N ASN A 165 22.61 -6.82 -17.04
CA ASN A 165 21.69 -7.36 -18.03
C ASN A 165 20.34 -6.63 -17.95
N PRO A 166 19.87 -5.96 -19.02
CA PRO A 166 18.64 -5.17 -18.99
C PRO A 166 17.35 -5.93 -18.69
N ASP A 167 17.37 -7.25 -18.85
CA ASP A 167 16.20 -8.11 -18.63
C ASP A 167 16.24 -8.78 -17.24
N GLN A 168 17.31 -8.57 -16.46
CA GLN A 168 17.49 -9.17 -15.12
C GLN A 168 17.73 -8.11 -14.04
N ALA A 169 18.58 -7.12 -14.33
CA ALA A 169 19.02 -6.09 -13.39
C ALA A 169 18.32 -4.74 -13.64
N ALA A 170 17.90 -4.09 -12.55
CA ALA A 170 17.28 -2.77 -12.61
C ALA A 170 18.18 -1.71 -13.26
N VAL A 171 19.48 -1.72 -12.95
CA VAL A 171 20.43 -0.77 -13.53
C VAL A 171 20.55 -0.98 -15.04
N GLY A 172 20.57 -2.23 -15.51
CA GLY A 172 20.61 -2.54 -16.94
C GLY A 172 19.40 -2.01 -17.69
N LYS A 173 18.19 -2.23 -17.13
CA LYS A 173 16.93 -1.69 -17.69
C LYS A 173 16.98 -0.17 -17.76
N ARG A 174 17.46 0.48 -16.69
CA ARG A 174 17.55 1.94 -16.61
C ARG A 174 18.58 2.51 -17.59
N THR A 175 19.77 1.92 -17.66
CA THR A 175 20.82 2.25 -18.63
C THR A 175 20.31 2.13 -20.05
N ARG A 176 19.66 1.01 -20.40
CA ARG A 176 19.05 0.82 -21.73
C ARG A 176 18.07 1.93 -22.07
N LYS A 177 17.19 2.30 -21.14
CA LYS A 177 16.21 3.38 -21.35
C LYS A 177 16.89 4.73 -21.60
N LEU A 178 17.85 5.11 -20.75
CA LEU A 178 18.54 6.40 -20.82
C LEU A 178 19.39 6.51 -22.09
N LEU A 179 20.15 5.46 -22.41
CA LEU A 179 21.03 5.47 -23.58
C LEU A 179 20.28 5.28 -24.90
N LYS A 180 19.07 4.71 -24.91
CA LYS A 180 18.19 4.77 -26.08
C LYS A 180 17.73 6.21 -26.33
N ALA A 181 17.38 6.95 -25.26
CA ALA A 181 16.96 8.34 -25.37
C ALA A 181 18.08 9.26 -25.85
N SER A 182 19.35 8.95 -25.53
CA SER A 182 20.51 9.71 -26.02
C SER A 182 21.11 9.16 -27.34
N GLY A 183 20.58 8.07 -27.90
CA GLY A 183 21.08 7.47 -29.15
C GLY A 183 22.34 6.60 -29.01
N HIS A 184 22.88 6.43 -27.82
CA HIS A 184 24.12 5.67 -27.56
C HIS A 184 23.92 4.16 -27.41
N TRP A 185 22.70 3.72 -27.05
CA TRP A 185 22.47 2.33 -26.64
C TRP A 185 22.86 1.30 -27.70
N THR A 186 22.46 1.48 -28.96
CA THR A 186 22.69 0.47 -30.00
C THR A 186 24.19 0.20 -30.21
N LYS A 187 25.01 1.26 -30.23
CA LYS A 187 26.46 1.14 -30.37
C LYS A 187 27.09 0.50 -29.13
N LEU A 188 26.73 0.97 -27.94
CA LEU A 188 27.26 0.43 -26.69
C LEU A 188 26.87 -1.04 -26.48
N GLU A 189 25.64 -1.41 -26.79
CA GLU A 189 25.18 -2.80 -26.70
C GLU A 189 25.99 -3.72 -27.62
N SER A 190 26.24 -3.30 -28.87
CA SER A 190 27.07 -4.06 -29.79
C SER A 190 28.48 -4.27 -29.24
N LEU A 191 29.11 -3.19 -28.77
CA LEU A 191 30.47 -3.25 -28.21
C LEU A 191 30.53 -4.14 -26.97
N VAL A 192 29.57 -4.03 -26.05
CA VAL A 192 29.52 -4.86 -24.83
C VAL A 192 29.32 -6.35 -25.18
N ARG A 193 28.63 -6.68 -26.27
CA ARG A 193 28.51 -8.08 -26.73
C ARG A 193 29.80 -8.62 -27.34
N GLU A 194 30.60 -7.74 -27.93
CA GLU A 194 31.85 -8.10 -28.62
C GLU A 194 33.04 -8.17 -27.65
N THR A 195 33.18 -7.18 -26.77
CA THR A 195 34.38 -6.98 -25.94
C THR A 195 34.11 -7.02 -24.43
N GLY A 196 32.83 -7.08 -24.04
CA GLY A 196 32.38 -6.96 -22.65
C GLY A 196 31.47 -8.12 -22.21
N THR A 197 30.70 -7.88 -21.15
CA THR A 197 29.67 -8.83 -20.70
C THR A 197 28.44 -8.14 -20.12
N PHE A 198 27.30 -8.84 -20.18
CA PHE A 198 26.09 -8.50 -19.43
C PHE A 198 25.93 -9.42 -18.22
N GLN A 199 25.76 -8.85 -17.03
CA GLN A 199 25.74 -9.63 -15.79
C GLN A 199 24.41 -9.46 -15.01
N PRO A 200 23.93 -10.50 -14.31
CA PRO A 200 22.62 -10.53 -13.66
C PRO A 200 22.48 -9.55 -12.48
N THR A 201 23.58 -9.18 -11.81
CA THR A 201 23.53 -8.36 -10.59
C THR A 201 24.55 -7.23 -10.57
N VAL A 202 24.23 -6.14 -9.86
CA VAL A 202 25.10 -4.97 -9.74
C VAL A 202 26.42 -5.27 -9.01
N PRO A 203 26.45 -6.07 -7.92
CA PRO A 203 27.70 -6.47 -7.29
C PRO A 203 28.65 -7.22 -8.23
N GLU A 204 28.15 -8.08 -9.12
CA GLU A 204 28.98 -8.75 -10.13
C GLU A 204 29.61 -7.75 -11.10
N VAL A 205 28.80 -6.80 -11.60
CA VAL A 205 29.25 -5.74 -12.52
C VAL A 205 30.35 -4.90 -11.87
N ALA A 206 30.13 -4.45 -10.63
CA ALA A 206 31.10 -3.67 -9.87
C ALA A 206 32.38 -4.46 -9.60
N ASN A 207 32.27 -5.73 -9.23
CA ASN A 207 33.42 -6.58 -8.97
C ASN A 207 34.27 -6.81 -10.23
N THR A 208 33.64 -6.92 -11.40
CA THR A 208 34.33 -7.08 -12.68
C THR A 208 35.23 -5.89 -13.01
N VAL A 209 34.78 -4.66 -12.73
CA VAL A 209 35.61 -3.46 -12.86
C VAL A 209 36.72 -3.46 -11.80
N LYS A 210 36.37 -3.75 -10.53
CA LYS A 210 37.32 -3.79 -9.41
C LYS A 210 38.53 -4.70 -9.66
N ILE A 211 38.30 -5.88 -10.23
CA ILE A 211 39.38 -6.86 -10.49
C ILE A 211 40.08 -6.66 -11.85
N GLY A 212 39.74 -5.60 -12.60
CA GLY A 212 40.34 -5.30 -13.90
C GLY A 212 39.83 -6.15 -15.07
N GLY A 213 38.73 -6.89 -14.87
CA GLY A 213 38.06 -7.65 -15.93
C GLY A 213 37.36 -6.77 -16.97
N ALA A 214 36.97 -5.55 -16.58
CA ALA A 214 36.48 -4.50 -17.46
C ALA A 214 37.05 -3.15 -17.03
N ASP A 215 37.11 -2.20 -17.95
CA ASP A 215 37.64 -0.85 -17.73
C ASP A 215 36.56 0.11 -17.19
N ALA A 216 35.30 -0.15 -17.55
CA ALA A 216 34.17 0.65 -17.14
C ALA A 216 32.88 -0.16 -16.98
N ALA A 217 31.94 0.40 -16.22
CA ALA A 217 30.59 -0.11 -16.09
C ALA A 217 29.58 1.02 -15.92
N ILE A 218 28.29 0.70 -16.01
CA ILE A 218 27.22 1.59 -15.53
C ILE A 218 26.51 0.91 -14.36
N ILE A 219 26.68 1.46 -13.16
CA ILE A 219 26.15 0.95 -11.88
C ILE A 219 25.45 2.06 -11.10
N TRP A 220 24.93 1.77 -9.91
CA TRP A 220 24.36 2.80 -9.03
C TRP A 220 25.46 3.56 -8.30
N ASN A 221 25.26 4.87 -8.09
CA ASN A 221 26.19 5.73 -7.32
C ASN A 221 26.41 5.25 -5.87
N THR A 222 25.47 4.50 -5.31
CA THR A 222 25.58 3.89 -3.98
C THR A 222 26.55 2.71 -3.99
N THR A 223 26.66 1.98 -5.09
CA THR A 223 27.56 0.83 -5.20
C THR A 223 29.03 1.24 -5.11
N THR A 224 29.41 2.40 -5.67
CA THR A 224 30.79 2.93 -5.55
C THR A 224 31.13 3.44 -4.14
N LYS A 225 30.15 3.52 -3.22
CA LYS A 225 30.39 3.79 -1.80
C LYS A 225 30.53 2.52 -0.97
N ILE A 226 30.06 1.40 -1.52
CA ILE A 226 30.01 0.09 -0.87
C ILE A 226 31.20 -0.77 -1.30
N VAL A 227 31.63 -0.63 -2.55
CA VAL A 227 32.72 -1.39 -3.15
C VAL A 227 33.94 -0.49 -3.27
N ASP A 228 35.00 -0.80 -2.51
CA ASP A 228 36.28 -0.10 -2.62
C ASP A 228 37.01 -0.46 -3.93
N GLY A 229 37.86 0.44 -4.41
CA GLY A 229 38.69 0.28 -5.61
C GLY A 229 38.01 0.67 -6.92
N ILE A 230 36.83 1.32 -6.85
CA ILE A 230 36.13 1.86 -8.01
C ILE A 230 35.68 3.31 -7.77
N ASP A 231 35.79 4.14 -8.79
CA ASP A 231 35.35 5.54 -8.78
C ASP A 231 34.08 5.75 -9.60
N ALA A 232 33.28 6.75 -9.22
CA ALA A 232 32.08 7.15 -9.94
C ALA A 232 32.34 8.38 -10.82
N ILE A 233 31.94 8.29 -12.09
CA ILE A 233 31.89 9.41 -13.04
C ILE A 233 30.42 9.73 -13.34
N ALA A 234 30.00 10.95 -13.01
CA ALA A 234 28.67 11.46 -13.34
C ALA A 234 28.64 12.03 -14.76
N VAL A 235 27.58 11.72 -15.50
CA VAL A 235 27.38 12.19 -16.88
C VAL A 235 25.92 12.62 -17.10
N PRO A 236 25.66 13.62 -17.98
CA PRO A 236 24.32 14.21 -18.12
C PRO A 236 23.21 13.22 -18.53
N GLU A 237 23.55 12.20 -19.33
CA GLU A 237 22.61 11.16 -19.77
C GLU A 237 22.09 10.34 -18.59
N LEU A 238 22.95 10.10 -17.60
CA LEU A 238 22.66 9.26 -16.45
C LEU A 238 22.05 10.05 -15.28
N ASP A 239 22.24 11.37 -15.21
CA ASP A 239 21.66 12.22 -14.16
C ASP A 239 20.13 12.26 -14.17
N LYS A 240 19.50 12.06 -15.33
CA LYS A 240 18.04 11.87 -15.46
C LYS A 240 17.57 10.49 -14.98
N GLY A 241 18.52 9.68 -14.50
CA GLY A 241 18.37 8.29 -14.16
C GLY A 241 17.94 7.98 -12.74
N GLU A 242 17.62 8.99 -11.91
CA GLU A 242 17.24 8.74 -10.52
C GLU A 242 16.04 7.77 -10.41
N VAL A 243 16.17 6.83 -9.48
CA VAL A 243 15.18 5.80 -9.16
C VAL A 243 14.89 5.79 -7.67
N LEU A 244 13.71 5.28 -7.33
CA LEU A 244 13.28 5.03 -5.97
C LEU A 244 13.44 3.54 -5.65
N VAL A 245 14.19 3.25 -4.59
CA VAL A 245 14.30 1.94 -3.95
C VAL A 245 13.06 1.75 -3.10
N THR A 246 12.29 0.70 -3.37
CA THR A 246 10.96 0.51 -2.78
C THR A 246 10.78 -0.93 -2.33
N VAL A 247 10.36 -1.12 -1.08
CA VAL A 247 9.95 -2.43 -0.55
C VAL A 247 8.46 -2.62 -0.79
N GLY A 248 8.08 -3.78 -1.32
CA GLY A 248 6.71 -4.23 -1.48
C GLY A 248 6.38 -5.35 -0.49
N ILE A 249 5.16 -5.34 0.04
CA ILE A 249 4.60 -6.43 0.84
C ILE A 249 3.85 -7.35 -0.12
N LEU A 250 4.22 -8.63 -0.13
CA LEU A 250 3.65 -9.61 -1.05
C LEU A 250 2.26 -10.07 -0.57
N LYS A 251 1.34 -10.31 -1.52
CA LYS A 251 0.03 -10.91 -1.20
C LYS A 251 0.13 -12.35 -0.70
N SER A 252 1.25 -13.02 -0.99
CA SER A 252 1.57 -14.36 -0.48
C SER A 252 2.11 -14.35 0.95
N ALA A 253 2.28 -13.19 1.58
CA ALA A 253 2.81 -13.09 2.93
C ALA A 253 1.96 -13.91 3.91
N SER A 254 2.61 -14.80 4.64
CA SER A 254 1.94 -15.67 5.62
C SER A 254 1.50 -14.89 6.85
N SER A 255 2.24 -13.84 7.19
CA SER A 255 1.90 -12.86 8.22
C SER A 255 2.08 -11.44 7.65
N PRO A 256 1.05 -10.86 7.00
CA PRO A 256 1.12 -9.51 6.46
C PRO A 256 1.44 -8.45 7.52
N THR A 257 0.94 -8.62 8.74
CA THR A 257 1.20 -7.70 9.87
C THR A 257 2.68 -7.66 10.23
N GLU A 258 3.35 -8.82 10.34
CA GLU A 258 4.79 -8.87 10.63
C GLU A 258 5.64 -8.35 9.46
N ALA A 259 5.24 -8.66 8.23
CA ALA A 259 5.88 -8.11 7.03
C ALA A 259 5.79 -6.58 7.00
N LEU A 260 4.63 -6.02 7.33
CA LEU A 260 4.41 -4.58 7.42
C LEU A 260 5.21 -3.93 8.55
N LYS A 261 5.30 -4.59 9.73
CA LYS A 261 6.13 -4.13 10.85
C LYS A 261 7.60 -4.01 10.43
N PHE A 262 8.16 -5.03 9.79
CA PHE A 262 9.55 -4.97 9.30
C PHE A 262 9.73 -3.97 8.15
N ALA A 263 8.77 -3.84 7.23
CA ALA A 263 8.82 -2.82 6.19
C ALA A 263 8.81 -1.39 6.76
N ARG A 264 8.03 -1.13 7.82
CA ARG A 264 8.08 0.14 8.56
C ARG A 264 9.41 0.33 9.28
N TYR A 265 10.01 -0.73 9.81
CA TYR A 265 11.32 -0.67 10.46
C TYR A 265 12.41 -0.25 9.47
N LEU A 266 12.39 -0.83 8.26
CA LEU A 266 13.23 -0.42 7.13
C LEU A 266 13.01 1.05 6.75
N ALA A 267 11.74 1.51 6.73
CA ALA A 267 11.35 2.85 6.31
C ALA A 267 11.41 3.92 7.43
N ALA A 268 11.74 3.55 8.67
CA ALA A 268 11.80 4.49 9.78
C ALA A 268 13.10 5.30 9.77
N LYS A 269 12.96 6.62 9.97
CA LYS A 269 14.09 7.58 9.83
C LYS A 269 15.20 7.39 10.87
N ASP A 270 14.85 6.85 12.03
CA ASP A 270 15.73 6.60 13.18
C ASP A 270 16.12 5.11 13.31
N ARG A 271 15.72 4.26 12.35
CA ARG A 271 16.11 2.85 12.23
C ARG A 271 16.68 2.55 10.84
N GLY A 272 15.89 1.93 9.97
CA GLY A 272 16.38 1.41 8.69
C GLY A 272 16.96 2.49 7.78
N LEU A 273 16.28 3.63 7.62
CA LEU A 273 16.76 4.69 6.72
C LEU A 273 18.10 5.29 7.16
N ARG A 274 18.41 5.25 8.46
CA ARG A 274 19.74 5.62 8.95
C ARG A 274 20.82 4.69 8.39
N LYS A 275 20.58 3.37 8.39
CA LYS A 275 21.50 2.40 7.77
C LYS A 275 21.65 2.63 6.28
N PHE A 276 20.55 2.89 5.56
CA PHE A 276 20.63 3.23 4.13
C PHE A 276 21.54 4.46 3.90
N LYS A 277 21.42 5.51 4.73
CA LYS A 277 22.28 6.69 4.66
C LYS A 277 23.75 6.34 4.92
N ASP A 278 24.05 5.50 5.92
CA ASP A 278 25.41 5.06 6.24
C ASP A 278 26.09 4.35 5.05
N PHE A 279 25.31 3.68 4.20
CA PHE A 279 25.78 3.03 2.96
C PHE A 279 25.65 3.91 1.70
N GLY A 280 25.51 5.23 1.85
CA GLY A 280 25.57 6.19 0.75
C GLY A 280 24.27 6.37 -0.05
N PHE A 281 23.16 5.76 0.36
CA PHE A 281 21.86 6.03 -0.24
C PHE A 281 21.31 7.38 0.23
N THR A 282 20.44 8.00 -0.59
CA THR A 282 19.71 9.20 -0.18
C THR A 282 18.33 8.78 0.34
N PRO A 283 18.13 8.62 1.67
CA PRO A 283 16.86 8.14 2.20
C PRO A 283 15.70 9.11 1.88
N VAL A 284 14.49 8.58 1.73
CA VAL A 284 13.29 9.41 1.71
C VAL A 284 13.02 9.97 3.11
N GLN A 285 12.07 10.91 3.23
CA GLN A 285 11.51 11.22 4.53
C GLN A 285 10.81 9.96 5.06
N GLY A 286 11.07 9.56 6.30
CA GLY A 286 10.39 8.45 6.96
C GLY A 286 9.68 8.90 8.24
N ASP A 287 8.78 8.05 8.74
CA ASP A 287 8.15 8.22 10.05
C ASP A 287 9.17 7.87 11.17
N ASN A 288 8.87 8.27 12.42
CA ASN A 288 9.62 7.75 13.57
C ASN A 288 9.29 6.28 13.79
N TRP A 289 10.27 5.48 14.21
CA TRP A 289 9.99 4.13 14.66
C TRP A 289 9.14 4.12 15.93
N ALA A 290 8.07 3.35 15.89
CA ALA A 290 7.34 2.86 17.05
C ALA A 290 6.89 1.43 16.73
N GLU A 291 6.96 0.54 17.71
CA GLU A 291 6.55 -0.85 17.51
C GLU A 291 5.05 -0.96 17.19
N VAL A 292 4.23 -0.24 17.96
CA VAL A 292 2.80 -0.04 17.72
C VAL A 292 2.58 1.46 17.53
N PRO A 293 2.73 2.00 16.31
CA PRO A 293 2.53 3.42 16.08
C PRO A 293 1.05 3.77 16.27
N GLU A 294 0.81 4.99 16.74
CA GLU A 294 -0.53 5.53 16.95
C GLU A 294 -0.81 6.67 15.97
N LEU A 295 -2.00 6.67 15.40
CA LEU A 295 -2.56 7.80 14.66
C LEU A 295 -3.74 8.38 15.42
N THR A 296 -3.85 9.71 15.46
CA THR A 296 -5.09 10.37 15.88
C THR A 296 -5.91 10.72 14.65
N PHE A 297 -7.15 10.21 14.56
CA PHE A 297 -8.05 10.44 13.45
C PHE A 297 -9.28 11.23 13.90
N PHE A 298 -9.41 12.49 13.48
CA PHE A 298 -10.62 13.26 13.70
C PHE A 298 -11.60 13.01 12.56
N CYS A 299 -12.85 12.71 12.89
CA CYS A 299 -13.83 12.32 11.90
C CYS A 299 -15.20 12.91 12.20
N GLY A 300 -15.80 13.57 11.21
CA GLY A 300 -17.19 13.99 11.28
C GLY A 300 -18.12 12.81 11.55
N SER A 301 -19.03 12.93 12.52
CA SER A 301 -19.89 11.81 12.95
C SER A 301 -20.70 11.16 11.82
N VAL A 302 -21.07 11.91 10.78
CA VAL A 302 -21.80 11.39 9.61
C VAL A 302 -21.01 10.30 8.88
N ASN A 303 -19.67 10.40 8.85
CA ASN A 303 -18.78 9.49 8.13
C ASN A 303 -18.57 8.16 8.84
N ARG A 304 -18.91 8.07 10.14
CA ARG A 304 -18.56 6.94 11.01
C ARG A 304 -18.91 5.59 10.40
N ARG A 305 -20.12 5.45 9.89
CA ARG A 305 -20.62 4.17 9.33
C ARG A 305 -19.83 3.69 8.13
N ALA A 306 -19.28 4.61 7.33
CA ALA A 306 -18.50 4.27 6.16
C ALA A 306 -17.05 3.87 6.52
N VAL A 307 -16.49 4.41 7.60
CA VAL A 307 -15.04 4.30 7.89
C VAL A 307 -14.69 3.40 9.07
N GLU A 308 -15.59 3.19 10.03
CA GLU A 308 -15.27 2.50 11.30
C GLU A 308 -14.72 1.07 11.08
N GLN A 309 -15.36 0.31 10.21
CA GLN A 309 -14.90 -1.05 9.88
C GLN A 309 -13.58 -1.05 9.09
N ALA A 310 -13.41 -0.12 8.15
CA ALA A 310 -12.16 0.02 7.40
C ALA A 310 -10.97 0.37 8.32
N ILE A 311 -11.19 1.24 9.31
CA ILE A 311 -10.18 1.60 10.33
C ILE A 311 -9.85 0.40 11.22
N LYS A 312 -10.85 -0.40 11.61
CA LYS A 312 -10.62 -1.62 12.40
C LYS A 312 -9.79 -2.64 11.63
N GLU A 313 -10.12 -2.88 10.37
CA GLU A 313 -9.37 -3.76 9.47
C GLU A 313 -7.94 -3.26 9.24
N PHE A 314 -7.77 -1.95 9.05
CA PHE A 314 -6.47 -1.30 8.94
C PHE A 314 -5.62 -1.52 10.20
N GLN A 315 -6.18 -1.27 11.40
CA GLN A 315 -5.47 -1.47 12.66
C GLN A 315 -4.96 -2.91 12.83
N ILE A 316 -5.82 -3.90 12.55
CA ILE A 316 -5.47 -5.32 12.65
C ILE A 316 -4.37 -5.67 11.65
N ARG A 317 -4.56 -5.29 10.38
CA ARG A 317 -3.62 -5.61 9.31
C ARG A 317 -2.26 -4.96 9.53
N GLU A 318 -2.25 -3.69 9.92
CA GLU A 318 -1.02 -2.94 10.11
C GLU A 318 -0.36 -3.22 11.46
N GLY A 319 -1.09 -3.73 12.45
CA GLY A 319 -0.59 -3.83 13.83
C GLY A 319 -0.33 -2.46 14.44
N VAL A 320 -1.31 -1.55 14.30
CA VAL A 320 -1.22 -0.14 14.73
C VAL A 320 -2.48 0.26 15.48
N GLN A 321 -2.45 1.41 16.17
CA GLN A 321 -3.63 1.99 16.80
C GLN A 321 -4.08 3.26 16.07
N VAL A 322 -5.39 3.42 15.93
CA VAL A 322 -6.01 4.63 15.38
C VAL A 322 -7.00 5.17 16.41
N ASN A 323 -6.54 6.16 17.17
CA ASN A 323 -7.30 6.90 18.16
C ASN A 323 -8.33 7.80 17.44
N THR A 324 -9.54 7.28 17.25
CA THR A 324 -10.58 7.95 16.46
C THR A 324 -11.48 8.80 17.34
N VAL A 325 -11.68 10.06 16.95
CA VAL A 325 -12.62 10.99 17.59
C VAL A 325 -13.75 11.31 16.62
N TYR A 326 -14.94 10.79 16.90
CA TYR A 326 -16.16 11.12 16.18
C TYR A 326 -16.88 12.28 16.86
N ASN A 327 -17.04 13.41 16.17
CA ASN A 327 -17.79 14.54 16.69
C ASN A 327 -18.34 15.45 15.57
N GLY A 328 -19.08 16.50 15.93
CA GLY A 328 -19.48 17.55 15.00
C GLY A 328 -18.28 18.30 14.44
N CYS A 329 -18.26 18.55 13.13
CA CYS A 329 -17.12 19.15 12.46
C CYS A 329 -16.78 20.58 12.95
N GLY A 330 -17.77 21.34 13.46
CA GLY A 330 -17.52 22.62 14.14
C GLY A 330 -16.73 22.48 15.44
N ILE A 331 -17.05 21.46 16.25
CA ILE A 331 -16.33 21.16 17.49
C ILE A 331 -14.89 20.73 17.18
N LEU A 332 -14.73 19.81 16.22
CA LEU A 332 -13.41 19.31 15.82
C LEU A 332 -12.52 20.43 15.28
N THR A 333 -13.05 21.32 14.42
CA THR A 333 -12.28 22.46 13.88
C THR A 333 -11.93 23.49 14.95
N ALA A 334 -12.84 23.80 15.87
CA ALA A 334 -12.55 24.66 17.03
C ALA A 334 -11.47 24.06 17.95
N GLN A 335 -11.55 22.74 18.20
CA GLN A 335 -10.55 22.00 18.97
C GLN A 335 -9.18 22.04 18.28
N MET A 336 -9.11 21.75 16.97
CA MET A 336 -7.88 21.81 16.19
C MET A 336 -7.24 23.21 16.23
N LYS A 337 -8.04 24.27 16.04
CA LYS A 337 -7.56 25.67 16.15
C LYS A 337 -6.98 25.97 17.53
N THR A 338 -7.65 25.52 18.58
CA THR A 338 -7.19 25.70 19.97
C THR A 338 -5.89 24.95 20.24
N ILE A 339 -5.82 23.68 19.84
CA ILE A 339 -4.61 22.85 19.99
C ILE A 339 -3.43 23.49 19.26
N ASN A 340 -3.64 23.92 18.01
CA ASN A 340 -2.60 24.55 17.21
C ASN A 340 -2.14 25.90 17.80
N ALA A 341 -3.07 26.79 18.15
CA ALA A 341 -2.75 28.11 18.69
C ALA A 341 -2.01 28.04 20.03
N LYS A 342 -2.40 27.11 20.91
CA LYS A 342 -1.78 26.90 22.23
C LYS A 342 -0.65 25.87 22.24
N LYS A 343 -0.31 25.28 21.08
CA LYS A 343 0.70 24.21 20.94
C LYS A 343 0.47 23.02 21.89
N LEU A 344 -0.78 22.62 22.06
CA LEU A 344 -1.17 21.48 22.90
C LEU A 344 -0.89 20.14 22.19
N THR A 345 -0.95 19.05 22.95
CA THR A 345 -0.91 17.68 22.39
C THR A 345 -2.28 17.26 21.85
N GLY A 346 -2.32 16.18 21.05
CA GLY A 346 -3.57 15.60 20.54
C GLY A 346 -4.11 16.23 19.24
N PHE A 347 -3.28 16.99 18.51
CA PHE A 347 -3.63 17.40 17.15
C PHE A 347 -3.76 16.14 16.26
N PRO A 348 -4.81 16.02 15.42
CA PRO A 348 -5.01 14.83 14.60
C PRO A 348 -3.93 14.68 13.54
N ASP A 349 -3.55 13.43 13.23
CA ASP A 349 -2.74 13.10 12.07
C ASP A 349 -3.55 13.18 10.77
N THR A 350 -4.83 12.82 10.85
CA THR A 350 -5.78 12.87 9.73
C THR A 350 -7.12 13.44 10.17
N TYR A 351 -7.78 14.15 9.25
CA TYR A 351 -9.11 14.73 9.47
C TYR A 351 -10.03 14.42 8.29
N MET A 352 -11.17 13.79 8.54
CA MET A 352 -12.24 13.63 7.57
C MET A 352 -13.43 14.52 7.94
N ALA A 353 -13.70 15.53 7.11
CA ALA A 353 -14.77 16.48 7.36
C ALA A 353 -16.14 15.95 6.91
N CYS A 354 -17.18 16.56 7.46
CA CYS A 354 -18.58 16.30 7.14
C CYS A 354 -18.98 16.98 5.83
N ASP A 355 -18.37 18.14 5.57
CA ASP A 355 -18.52 18.96 4.39
C ASP A 355 -17.19 19.70 4.08
N LYS A 356 -16.97 20.07 2.82
CA LYS A 356 -15.79 20.81 2.35
C LYS A 356 -15.57 22.11 3.10
N TYR A 357 -16.64 22.81 3.48
CA TYR A 357 -16.58 24.04 4.28
C TYR A 357 -15.68 23.88 5.53
N TYR A 358 -15.77 22.75 6.23
CA TYR A 358 -15.00 22.55 7.46
C TYR A 358 -13.53 22.22 7.21
N MET A 359 -13.20 21.63 6.06
CA MET A 359 -11.79 21.47 5.67
C MET A 359 -11.19 22.84 5.33
N GLU A 360 -11.92 23.69 4.60
CA GLU A 360 -11.50 25.07 4.27
C GLU A 360 -11.22 25.92 5.52
N VAL A 361 -12.02 25.74 6.58
CA VAL A 361 -11.84 26.41 7.88
C VAL A 361 -10.49 26.09 8.55
N VAL A 362 -9.86 24.97 8.21
CA VAL A 362 -8.56 24.50 8.75
C VAL A 362 -7.51 24.18 7.69
N ASP A 363 -7.73 24.59 6.43
CA ASP A 363 -6.92 24.20 5.26
C ASP A 363 -5.41 24.46 5.45
N GLY A 364 -5.08 25.60 6.09
CA GLY A 364 -3.70 25.95 6.43
C GLY A 364 -2.95 24.90 7.28
N LEU A 365 -3.66 24.00 7.98
CA LEU A 365 -3.11 22.97 8.87
C LEU A 365 -2.93 21.60 8.20
N PHE A 366 -3.56 21.37 7.04
CA PHE A 366 -3.57 20.09 6.33
C PHE A 366 -2.84 20.18 4.99
N GLN A 367 -2.33 19.05 4.51
CA GLN A 367 -1.98 18.88 3.10
C GLN A 367 -3.26 18.88 2.26
N ASP A 368 -3.13 19.00 0.93
CA ASP A 368 -4.26 18.93 0.00
C ASP A 368 -5.17 17.73 0.35
N ALA A 369 -6.45 18.04 0.56
CA ALA A 369 -7.45 17.05 0.94
C ALA A 369 -8.07 16.41 -0.31
N VAL A 370 -8.51 15.16 -0.14
CA VAL A 370 -9.13 14.36 -1.20
C VAL A 370 -10.62 14.25 -0.92
N ASP A 371 -11.47 14.62 -1.88
CA ASP A 371 -12.92 14.54 -1.79
C ASP A 371 -13.38 13.09 -2.04
N ILE A 372 -13.68 12.34 -0.97
CA ILE A 372 -13.92 10.89 -1.07
C ILE A 372 -15.34 10.57 -1.54
N SER A 373 -16.30 11.28 -0.96
CA SER A 373 -17.73 11.00 -1.14
C SER A 373 -18.57 12.25 -1.01
N ASP A 374 -19.84 12.15 -1.36
CA ASP A 374 -20.86 13.12 -0.93
C ASP A 374 -22.12 12.44 -0.39
N THR A 375 -22.94 13.21 0.31
CA THR A 375 -24.31 12.84 0.64
C THR A 375 -25.25 14.02 0.43
N GLU A 376 -26.52 13.72 0.20
CA GLU A 376 -27.56 14.72 -0.05
C GLU A 376 -28.27 15.09 1.25
N VAL A 377 -28.58 16.38 1.42
CA VAL A 377 -29.63 16.87 2.29
C VAL A 377 -30.96 16.61 1.60
N VAL A 378 -31.87 15.95 2.29
CA VAL A 378 -33.19 15.57 1.83
C VAL A 378 -34.25 16.03 2.82
N ILE A 379 -35.50 16.09 2.36
CA ILE A 379 -36.64 16.27 3.26
C ILE A 379 -37.13 14.88 3.67
N ALA A 380 -36.95 14.53 4.93
CA ALA A 380 -37.51 13.33 5.54
C ALA A 380 -38.93 13.63 6.02
N VAL A 381 -39.90 12.80 5.63
CA VAL A 381 -41.32 12.94 6.01
C VAL A 381 -41.84 11.62 6.59
N PRO A 382 -42.92 11.62 7.38
CA PRO A 382 -43.50 10.36 7.86
C PRO A 382 -43.91 9.46 6.70
N LYS A 383 -43.87 8.15 6.90
CA LYS A 383 -44.30 7.16 5.89
C LYS A 383 -45.68 7.52 5.32
N GLY A 384 -45.80 7.45 3.99
CA GLY A 384 -47.00 7.83 3.26
C GLY A 384 -47.13 9.33 3.01
N ASN A 385 -46.21 10.16 3.54
CA ASN A 385 -46.16 11.61 3.33
C ASN A 385 -47.51 12.31 3.54
N PRO A 386 -48.08 12.29 4.76
CA PRO A 386 -49.45 12.73 5.03
C PRO A 386 -49.72 14.22 4.76
N LYS A 387 -48.66 15.04 4.70
CA LYS A 387 -48.75 16.47 4.36
C LYS A 387 -48.50 16.75 2.87
N GLY A 388 -48.28 15.72 2.05
CA GLY A 388 -48.03 15.86 0.61
C GLY A 388 -46.89 16.82 0.30
N ILE A 389 -45.77 16.71 1.03
CA ILE A 389 -44.57 17.52 0.82
C ILE A 389 -43.80 16.93 -0.38
N GLN A 390 -43.57 17.72 -1.42
CA GLN A 390 -42.90 17.27 -2.65
C GLN A 390 -41.65 18.11 -2.97
N LYS A 391 -41.52 19.30 -2.38
CA LYS A 391 -40.39 20.22 -2.59
C LYS A 391 -40.16 21.12 -1.39
N LEU A 392 -39.02 21.82 -1.37
CA LEU A 392 -38.65 22.76 -0.31
C LEU A 392 -39.70 23.84 -0.04
N ALA A 393 -40.31 24.41 -1.10
CA ALA A 393 -41.35 25.43 -0.95
C ALA A 393 -42.57 24.94 -0.15
N ASP A 394 -42.84 23.63 -0.13
CA ASP A 394 -43.96 23.08 0.63
C ASP A 394 -43.75 23.16 2.14
N LEU A 395 -42.51 23.36 2.59
CA LEU A 395 -42.16 23.58 3.99
C LEU A 395 -42.61 24.96 4.50
N THR A 396 -42.94 25.91 3.61
CA THR A 396 -43.44 27.24 3.99
C THR A 396 -44.96 27.28 4.18
N ARG A 397 -45.66 26.18 3.89
CA ARG A 397 -47.13 26.12 3.99
C ARG A 397 -47.57 26.28 5.46
N PRO A 398 -48.61 27.07 5.75
CA PRO A 398 -49.13 27.19 7.12
C PRO A 398 -49.48 25.82 7.72
N GLY A 399 -49.10 25.60 8.98
CA GLY A 399 -49.41 24.36 9.71
C GLY A 399 -48.51 23.15 9.38
N VAL A 400 -47.46 23.34 8.57
CA VAL A 400 -46.36 22.37 8.45
C VAL A 400 -45.36 22.62 9.56
N ARG A 401 -44.98 21.58 10.31
CA ARG A 401 -43.99 21.63 11.39
C ARG A 401 -42.67 21.05 10.92
N VAL A 402 -41.58 21.82 11.00
CA VAL A 402 -40.28 21.44 10.44
C VAL A 402 -39.24 21.25 11.55
N ALA A 403 -38.45 20.19 11.44
CA ALA A 403 -37.24 19.98 12.23
C ALA A 403 -36.00 20.33 11.40
N VAL A 404 -35.04 21.05 11.99
CA VAL A 404 -33.76 21.40 11.33
C VAL A 404 -32.58 21.25 12.29
N GLY A 405 -31.36 21.16 11.76
CA GLY A 405 -30.15 21.20 12.60
C GLY A 405 -29.88 22.61 13.13
N GLN A 406 -29.31 22.71 14.34
CA GLN A 406 -28.82 23.98 14.86
C GLN A 406 -27.48 24.33 14.18
N PRO A 407 -27.39 25.44 13.43
CA PRO A 407 -26.20 25.77 12.62
C PRO A 407 -24.94 25.99 13.46
N ASP A 408 -25.06 26.47 14.70
CA ASP A 408 -23.92 26.67 15.59
C ASP A 408 -23.39 25.36 16.21
N GLN A 409 -24.13 24.26 16.06
CA GLN A 409 -23.83 22.97 16.69
C GLN A 409 -23.53 21.86 15.68
N CYS A 410 -24.14 21.88 14.49
CA CYS A 410 -23.95 20.83 13.48
C CYS A 410 -23.95 21.34 12.04
N THR A 411 -23.14 20.66 11.21
CA THR A 411 -22.94 20.97 9.78
C THR A 411 -24.24 21.03 8.99
N ILE A 412 -25.16 20.10 9.24
CA ILE A 412 -26.43 20.06 8.51
C ILE A 412 -27.31 21.27 8.79
N GLY A 413 -27.17 21.94 9.94
CA GLY A 413 -27.84 23.21 10.20
C GLY A 413 -27.31 24.35 9.33
N ILE A 414 -25.99 24.38 9.08
CA ILE A 414 -25.36 25.33 8.14
C ILE A 414 -25.82 25.04 6.71
N LEU A 415 -25.74 23.78 6.27
CA LEU A 415 -26.17 23.37 4.93
C LEU A 415 -27.67 23.65 4.71
N THR A 416 -28.51 23.35 5.71
CA THR A 416 -29.94 23.69 5.69
C THR A 416 -30.13 25.18 5.48
N ARG A 417 -29.41 26.04 6.23
CA ARG A 417 -29.48 27.48 6.04
C ARG A 417 -29.09 27.87 4.61
N GLN A 418 -27.95 27.37 4.11
CA GLN A 418 -27.46 27.67 2.76
C GLN A 418 -28.44 27.25 1.67
N VAL A 419 -29.01 26.04 1.78
CA VAL A 419 -30.04 25.54 0.86
C VAL A 419 -31.26 26.46 0.87
N LEU A 420 -31.77 26.81 2.05
CA LEU A 420 -32.95 27.65 2.17
C LEU A 420 -32.72 29.11 1.75
N GLU A 421 -31.52 29.63 1.95
CA GLU A 421 -31.09 30.96 1.49
C GLU A 421 -30.94 31.01 -0.03
N ALA A 422 -30.34 29.97 -0.64
CA ALA A 422 -30.22 29.84 -2.09
C ALA A 422 -31.60 29.83 -2.77
N GLU A 423 -32.59 29.17 -2.15
CA GLU A 423 -33.98 29.13 -2.60
C GLU A 423 -34.83 30.33 -2.13
N LYS A 424 -34.24 31.27 -1.38
CA LYS A 424 -34.91 32.49 -0.85
C LYS A 424 -36.16 32.22 0.00
N ILE A 425 -36.19 31.09 0.71
CA ILE A 425 -37.33 30.67 1.56
C ILE A 425 -36.96 30.50 3.03
N HIS A 426 -35.72 30.79 3.42
CA HIS A 426 -35.22 30.64 4.79
C HIS A 426 -36.18 31.20 5.85
N ASP A 427 -36.55 32.48 5.76
CA ASP A 427 -37.39 33.12 6.78
C ASP A 427 -38.81 32.54 6.84
N ALA A 428 -39.33 32.10 5.69
CA ALA A 428 -40.64 31.47 5.61
C ALA A 428 -40.63 30.08 6.24
N VAL A 429 -39.60 29.26 5.99
CA VAL A 429 -39.43 27.95 6.63
C VAL A 429 -39.15 28.09 8.12
N MET A 430 -38.34 29.08 8.54
CA MET A 430 -37.99 29.28 9.94
C MET A 430 -39.20 29.59 10.84
N LYS A 431 -40.27 30.19 10.30
CA LYS A 431 -41.56 30.37 11.01
C LYS A 431 -42.25 29.05 11.34
N ASN A 432 -41.98 28.01 10.56
CA ASN A 432 -42.55 26.67 10.70
C ASN A 432 -41.62 25.70 11.47
N VAL A 433 -40.42 26.14 11.85
CA VAL A 433 -39.49 25.29 12.61
C VAL A 433 -39.96 25.12 14.05
N VAL A 434 -40.26 23.88 14.43
CA VAL A 434 -40.71 23.52 15.78
C VAL A 434 -39.59 22.93 16.65
N THR A 435 -38.49 22.50 16.04
CA THR A 435 -37.35 21.93 16.78
C THR A 435 -36.03 22.17 16.05
N ARG A 436 -34.97 22.40 16.83
CA ARG A 436 -33.59 22.51 16.36
C ARG A 436 -32.71 21.51 17.10
N THR A 437 -32.05 20.62 16.38
CA THR A 437 -31.25 19.55 17.00
C THR A 437 -29.75 19.86 16.96
N ALA A 438 -29.02 19.37 17.97
CA ALA A 438 -27.58 19.59 18.08
C ALA A 438 -26.73 18.70 17.14
N THR A 439 -27.32 17.69 16.50
CA THR A 439 -26.64 16.73 15.62
C THR A 439 -27.61 16.15 14.59
N SER A 440 -27.07 15.73 13.44
CA SER A 440 -27.87 15.15 12.35
C SER A 440 -28.58 13.85 12.77
N ALA A 441 -27.94 13.05 13.62
CA ALA A 441 -28.48 11.80 14.14
C ALA A 441 -29.82 11.96 14.89
N LEU A 442 -30.15 13.18 15.36
CA LEU A 442 -31.40 13.47 16.06
C LEU A 442 -32.51 14.01 15.14
N LEU A 443 -32.24 14.22 13.84
CA LEU A 443 -33.18 14.89 12.94
C LEU A 443 -34.32 14.01 12.45
N ILE A 444 -34.16 12.69 12.53
CA ILE A 444 -35.20 11.74 12.10
C ILE A 444 -36.23 11.49 13.20
N ALA A 445 -35.81 11.50 14.47
CA ALA A 445 -36.69 11.21 15.60
C ALA A 445 -37.94 12.12 15.70
N PRO A 446 -37.87 13.45 15.46
CA PRO A 446 -39.05 14.30 15.44
C PRO A 446 -40.09 13.89 14.39
N VAL A 447 -39.64 13.36 13.25
CA VAL A 447 -40.53 12.90 12.17
C VAL A 447 -41.19 11.59 12.56
N THR A 448 -40.41 10.63 13.07
CA THR A 448 -40.92 9.29 13.42
C THR A 448 -41.81 9.30 14.66
N THR A 449 -41.64 10.28 15.55
CA THR A 449 -42.48 10.47 16.75
C THR A 449 -43.70 11.37 16.51
N GLY A 450 -43.82 11.98 15.31
CA GLY A 450 -44.91 12.91 14.97
C GLY A 450 -44.77 14.32 15.56
N ALA A 451 -43.64 14.63 16.20
CA ALA A 451 -43.33 15.96 16.71
C ALA A 451 -43.12 16.99 15.58
N ALA A 452 -42.64 16.54 14.41
CA ALA A 452 -42.50 17.33 13.18
C ALA A 452 -43.13 16.60 12.00
N ASP A 453 -43.61 17.36 11.02
CA ASP A 453 -44.17 16.84 9.76
C ASP A 453 -43.10 16.63 8.68
N ALA A 454 -41.95 17.30 8.83
CA ALA A 454 -40.80 17.14 7.96
C ALA A 454 -39.50 17.48 8.69
N SER A 455 -38.38 16.97 8.19
CA SER A 455 -37.05 17.31 8.66
C SER A 455 -36.07 17.44 7.50
N LEU A 456 -35.17 18.42 7.55
CA LEU A 456 -34.04 18.52 6.64
C LEU A 456 -32.88 17.68 7.20
N ALA A 457 -32.68 16.48 6.66
CA ALA A 457 -31.76 15.47 7.18
C ALA A 457 -30.81 14.96 6.07
N TYR A 458 -29.72 14.28 6.42
CA TYR A 458 -28.91 13.59 5.42
C TYR A 458 -29.62 12.34 4.92
N LEU A 459 -29.48 12.02 3.63
CA LEU A 459 -30.00 10.78 3.06
C LEU A 459 -29.51 9.56 3.85
N THR A 460 -28.24 9.56 4.27
CA THR A 460 -27.63 8.50 5.10
C THR A 460 -28.38 8.27 6.42
N ASP A 461 -28.89 9.33 7.04
CA ASP A 461 -29.62 9.25 8.32
C ASP A 461 -31.03 8.69 8.10
N THR A 462 -31.68 9.05 6.98
CA THR A 462 -33.01 8.52 6.62
C THR A 462 -33.00 7.02 6.32
N LYS A 463 -31.90 6.49 5.76
CA LYS A 463 -31.78 5.07 5.40
C LYS A 463 -31.96 4.14 6.60
N SER A 464 -31.58 4.57 7.80
CA SER A 464 -31.76 3.76 9.03
C SER A 464 -33.20 3.61 9.47
N GLU A 465 -34.09 4.48 9.02
CA GLU A 465 -35.49 4.52 9.43
C GLU A 465 -36.40 4.42 8.20
N SER A 466 -35.94 3.78 7.12
CA SER A 466 -36.64 3.71 5.82
C SER A 466 -38.04 3.07 5.89
N GLU A 467 -38.30 2.30 6.93
CA GLU A 467 -39.61 1.73 7.23
C GLU A 467 -40.59 2.77 7.79
N LYS A 468 -40.09 3.84 8.42
CA LYS A 468 -40.88 4.86 9.13
C LYS A 468 -40.92 6.21 8.43
N VAL A 469 -39.96 6.50 7.55
CA VAL A 469 -39.90 7.75 6.79
C VAL A 469 -39.88 7.52 5.29
N ASP A 470 -40.45 8.46 4.55
CA ASP A 470 -40.22 8.61 3.12
C ASP A 470 -39.28 9.81 2.87
N VAL A 471 -38.63 9.80 1.71
CA VAL A 471 -37.60 10.78 1.34
C VAL A 471 -38.05 11.59 0.14
N VAL A 472 -37.98 12.90 0.26
CA VAL A 472 -38.18 13.86 -0.83
C VAL A 472 -36.84 14.53 -1.13
N ARG A 473 -36.31 14.29 -2.33
CA ARG A 473 -35.01 14.82 -2.74
C ARG A 473 -35.08 16.32 -3.05
N ILE A 474 -33.98 17.01 -2.81
CA ILE A 474 -33.83 18.43 -3.09
C ILE A 474 -32.89 18.56 -4.30
N PRO A 475 -33.36 18.98 -5.48
CA PRO A 475 -32.53 19.11 -6.67
C PRO A 475 -31.71 20.41 -6.62
N SER A 476 -30.76 20.51 -5.69
CA SER A 476 -29.90 21.67 -5.51
C SER A 476 -28.46 21.25 -5.21
N GLU A 477 -27.48 21.88 -5.85
CA GLU A 477 -26.06 21.65 -5.52
C GLU A 477 -25.73 22.10 -4.10
N ALA A 478 -26.45 23.10 -3.56
CA ALA A 478 -26.30 23.51 -2.16
C ALA A 478 -26.74 22.42 -1.17
N ALA A 479 -27.50 21.43 -1.62
CA ALA A 479 -27.93 20.30 -0.81
C ALA A 479 -26.92 19.15 -0.79
N LYS A 480 -25.73 19.29 -1.39
CA LYS A 480 -24.68 18.28 -1.30
C LYS A 480 -23.69 18.61 -0.19
N ALA A 481 -23.40 17.62 0.64
CA ALA A 481 -22.30 17.67 1.60
C ALA A 481 -21.15 16.81 1.06
N ILE A 482 -19.97 17.40 0.81
CA ILE A 482 -18.80 16.68 0.27
C ILE A 482 -17.86 16.29 1.42
N GLN A 483 -17.40 15.05 1.50
CA GLN A 483 -16.53 14.56 2.57
C GLN A 483 -15.05 14.54 2.15
N PRO A 484 -14.27 15.59 2.44
CA PRO A 484 -12.83 15.58 2.22
C PRO A 484 -12.08 14.85 3.36
N LEU A 485 -10.97 14.21 3.02
CA LEU A 485 -9.99 13.65 3.96
C LEU A 485 -8.61 14.28 3.73
N GLY A 486 -8.02 14.87 4.78
CA GLY A 486 -6.71 15.49 4.76
C GLY A 486 -5.72 14.87 5.76
N ILE A 487 -4.43 14.98 5.46
CA ILE A 487 -3.31 14.61 6.36
C ILE A 487 -2.68 15.88 6.93
N ALA A 488 -2.56 15.97 8.25
CA ALA A 488 -2.00 17.13 8.91
C ALA A 488 -0.56 17.42 8.48
N LYS A 489 -0.23 18.69 8.22
CA LYS A 489 1.14 19.13 7.87
C LYS A 489 2.13 18.82 8.99
N ALA A 490 1.66 18.86 10.24
CA ALA A 490 2.44 18.62 11.46
C ALA A 490 2.57 17.15 11.86
N SER A 491 1.87 16.21 11.19
CA SER A 491 1.93 14.79 11.55
C SER A 491 3.37 14.26 11.52
N ARG A 492 3.71 13.44 12.52
CA ARG A 492 5.00 12.73 12.59
C ARG A 492 4.95 11.35 11.92
N ASN A 493 3.75 10.90 11.56
CA ASN A 493 3.44 9.59 11.01
C ASN A 493 2.79 9.73 9.62
N LYS A 494 3.37 10.57 8.75
CA LYS A 494 2.76 10.96 7.46
C LYS A 494 2.62 9.78 6.51
N HIS A 495 3.54 8.81 6.55
CA HIS A 495 3.43 7.63 5.70
C HIS A 495 2.33 6.71 6.20
N LEU A 496 2.28 6.44 7.50
CA LEU A 496 1.19 5.67 8.08
C LEU A 496 -0.18 6.34 7.87
N ALA A 497 -0.26 7.67 8.03
CA ALA A 497 -1.47 8.46 7.77
C ALA A 497 -1.91 8.36 6.30
N ARG A 498 -0.97 8.40 5.34
CA ARG A 498 -1.27 8.21 3.92
C ARG A 498 -1.81 6.80 3.63
N ARG A 499 -1.33 5.79 4.34
CA ARG A 499 -1.81 4.42 4.20
C ARG A 499 -3.20 4.23 4.81
N LEU A 500 -3.49 4.90 5.93
CA LEU A 500 -4.86 4.98 6.46
C LEU A 500 -5.80 5.65 5.46
N MET A 501 -5.37 6.78 4.87
CA MET A 501 -6.11 7.46 3.82
C MET A 501 -6.38 6.52 2.63
N GLN A 502 -5.37 5.80 2.13
CA GLN A 502 -5.52 4.81 1.06
C GLN A 502 -6.49 3.67 1.41
N ALA A 503 -6.47 3.18 2.66
CA ALA A 503 -7.42 2.16 3.11
C ALA A 503 -8.87 2.68 3.06
N ILE A 504 -9.10 3.92 3.47
CA ILE A 504 -10.42 4.58 3.40
C ILE A 504 -10.82 4.81 1.94
N THR A 505 -9.93 5.33 1.09
CA THR A 505 -10.22 5.61 -0.33
C THR A 505 -10.39 4.34 -1.19
N ARG A 506 -10.08 3.14 -0.66
CA ARG A 506 -10.38 1.86 -1.31
C ARG A 506 -11.68 1.22 -0.84
N SER A 507 -12.38 1.86 0.10
CA SER A 507 -13.56 1.30 0.76
C SER A 507 -14.89 1.71 0.10
N ARG A 508 -14.91 1.84 -1.24
CA ARG A 508 -16.08 2.33 -2.02
C ARG A 508 -17.40 1.68 -1.61
N SER A 509 -17.46 0.35 -1.55
CA SER A 509 -18.69 -0.37 -1.21
C SER A 509 -19.23 0.02 0.18
N ARG A 510 -18.35 0.28 1.16
CA ARG A 510 -18.76 0.69 2.51
C ARG A 510 -19.44 2.06 2.52
N PHE A 511 -18.94 2.98 1.69
CA PHE A 511 -19.55 4.30 1.53
C PHE A 511 -20.93 4.20 0.87
N GLU A 512 -21.04 3.43 -0.22
CA GLU A 512 -22.30 3.23 -0.95
C GLU A 512 -23.36 2.51 -0.08
N GLU A 513 -22.96 1.46 0.66
CA GLU A 513 -23.77 0.76 1.65
C GLU A 513 -24.26 1.71 2.77
N ALA A 514 -23.39 2.59 3.26
CA ALA A 514 -23.74 3.60 4.25
C ALA A 514 -24.64 4.73 3.69
N GLY A 515 -24.79 4.83 2.35
CA GLY A 515 -25.66 5.79 1.67
C GLY A 515 -25.01 7.06 1.18
N PHE A 516 -23.68 7.05 1.04
CA PHE A 516 -22.94 8.08 0.35
C PHE A 516 -22.87 7.79 -1.15
N HIS A 517 -22.70 8.84 -1.96
CA HIS A 517 -22.24 8.72 -3.33
C HIS A 517 -20.73 8.78 -3.35
N TRP A 518 -20.11 7.84 -4.06
CA TRP A 518 -18.67 7.79 -4.23
C TRP A 518 -18.20 8.83 -5.25
N ARG A 519 -17.08 9.53 -4.97
CA ARG A 519 -16.58 10.62 -5.84
C ARG A 519 -15.25 10.34 -6.52
N LEU A 520 -14.43 9.43 -5.98
CA LEU A 520 -13.12 9.14 -6.57
C LEU A 520 -13.27 8.29 -7.83
N GLY A 521 -12.60 8.71 -8.90
CA GLY A 521 -12.45 7.89 -10.11
C GLY A 521 -11.60 6.65 -9.85
N ASP A 522 -11.72 5.63 -10.69
CA ASP A 522 -10.94 4.38 -10.57
C ASP A 522 -9.41 4.63 -10.68
N ASP A 523 -9.01 5.78 -11.25
CA ASP A 523 -7.61 6.19 -11.50
C ASP A 523 -7.10 7.35 -10.59
N GLU A 524 -7.90 7.87 -9.66
CA GLU A 524 -7.44 8.97 -8.78
C GLU A 524 -6.47 8.47 -7.69
N PRO A 525 -5.55 9.33 -7.17
CA PRO A 525 -4.42 8.91 -6.34
C PRO A 525 -4.85 8.37 -4.96
N GLY A 526 -5.25 7.10 -4.94
CA GLY A 526 -5.49 6.23 -3.79
C GLY A 526 -5.07 4.77 -4.04
N SER A 527 -4.44 4.48 -5.19
CA SER A 527 -4.01 3.15 -5.67
C SER A 527 -2.52 2.81 -5.47
#